data_AF-A0A970VQK1-F1
#
_entry.id   AF-A0A970VQK1-F1
#
_cell.length_a   1.000
_cell.length_b   1.000
_cell.length_c   1.000
_cell.angle_alpha   90.00
_cell.angle_beta   90.00
_cell.angle_gamma   90.00
#
_symmetry.space_group_name_H-M   'P 1'
#
loop_
_entity.id
_entity.type
_entity.pdbx_description
1 polymer ?
#
loop_
_entity_poly.entity_id
_entity_poly.type
_entity_poly.pdbx_seq_one_letter_code
_entity_poly.pdbx_strand_id
1 'polypeptide(L)'
;MLIEGQVWDVHTGCPLAGAEVSCTGPGGRVRAMSDGKGYFRLRLMDAGPWQVNVHRAPYREESIGGVLVRDKVFLTFDLQMEGLEDGPVTA
;
A
#
# COMPACT_ATOMS: atom_id res chain seq x y z
N MET A 1 13.83 7.68 8.88
CA MET A 1 12.91 8.03 7.78
C MET A 1 11.57 7.36 7.98
N LEU A 2 10.51 7.86 7.34
CA LEU A 2 9.14 7.41 7.56
C LEU A 2 8.41 7.27 6.23
N ILE A 3 7.81 6.11 6.00
CA ILE A 3 6.72 5.96 5.04
C ILE A 3 5.45 5.85 5.84
N GLU A 4 4.49 6.70 5.55
CA GLU A 4 3.13 6.58 6.05
C GLU A 4 2.16 6.70 4.89
N GLY A 5 0.90 6.38 5.14
CA GLY A 5 -0.06 6.43 4.05
C GLY A 5 -1.42 5.88 4.44
N GLN A 6 -2.28 5.83 3.44
CA GLN A 6 -3.62 5.26 3.59
C GLN A 6 -3.92 4.29 2.45
N VAL A 7 -4.61 3.20 2.81
CA VAL A 7 -5.12 2.19 1.90
C VAL A 7 -6.61 2.36 1.79
N TRP A 8 -7.12 2.39 0.56
CA TRP A 8 -8.53 2.59 0.23
C TRP A 8 -9.01 1.46 -0.66
N ASP A 9 -10.27 1.07 -0.51
CA ASP A 9 -10.97 0.20 -1.45
C ASP A 9 -11.62 1.08 -2.52
N VAL A 10 -11.24 0.85 -3.79
CA VAL A 10 -11.68 1.68 -4.91
C VAL A 10 -13.18 1.53 -5.22
N HIS A 11 -13.79 0.39 -4.89
CA HIS A 11 -15.19 0.10 -5.20
C HIS A 11 -16.14 0.66 -4.15
N THR A 12 -15.77 0.53 -2.88
CA THR A 12 -16.59 0.96 -1.74
C THR A 12 -16.28 2.40 -1.32
N GLY A 13 -15.11 2.92 -1.70
CA GLY A 13 -14.59 4.21 -1.21
C GLY A 13 -14.23 4.18 0.29
N CYS A 14 -14.21 3.00 0.90
CA CYS A 14 -13.93 2.85 2.33
C CYS A 14 -12.42 2.67 2.58
N PRO A 15 -11.91 3.17 3.72
CA PRO A 15 -10.54 2.89 4.14
C PRO A 15 -10.37 1.41 4.49
N LEU A 16 -9.21 0.85 4.15
CA LEU A 16 -8.98 -0.58 4.19
C LEU A 16 -8.07 -1.00 5.34
N ALA A 17 -8.64 -1.66 6.34
CA ALA A 17 -7.91 -2.15 7.51
C ALA A 17 -7.32 -3.55 7.29
N GLY A 18 -6.15 -3.82 7.86
CA GLY A 18 -5.47 -5.12 7.79
C GLY A 18 -4.80 -5.40 6.45
N ALA A 19 -4.50 -4.37 5.65
CA ALA A 19 -3.64 -4.52 4.48
C ALA A 19 -2.18 -4.65 4.93
N GLU A 20 -1.49 -5.68 4.47
CA GLU A 20 -0.06 -5.85 4.75
C GLU A 20 0.75 -4.95 3.81
N VAL A 21 1.49 -4.02 4.38
CA VAL A 21 2.43 -3.14 3.66
C VAL A 21 3.85 -3.63 3.93
N SER A 22 4.53 -4.09 2.88
CA SER A 22 5.93 -4.52 2.91
C SER A 22 6.80 -3.51 2.17
N CYS A 23 7.82 -2.95 2.84
CA CYS A 23 8.83 -2.12 2.17
C CYS A 23 10.19 -2.83 2.15
N THR A 24 10.85 -2.89 1.00
CA THR A 24 12.18 -3.49 0.81
C THR A 24 13.13 -2.45 0.21
N GLY A 25 14.33 -2.29 0.77
CA GLY A 25 15.26 -1.25 0.32
C GLY A 25 16.63 -1.29 1.02
N PRO A 26 17.39 -0.18 1.00
CA PRO A 26 18.78 -0.12 1.47
C PRO A 26 18.97 -0.37 2.98
N GLY A 27 17.89 -0.48 3.76
CA GLY A 27 17.91 -0.84 5.18
C GLY A 27 17.27 -2.21 5.49
N GLY A 28 17.04 -3.04 4.47
CA GLY A 28 16.40 -4.34 4.61
C GLY A 28 14.90 -4.34 4.27
N ARG A 29 14.16 -5.29 4.87
CA ARG A 29 12.70 -5.42 4.69
C ARG A 29 11.98 -5.06 5.98
N VAL A 30 11.00 -4.17 5.88
CA VAL A 30 10.08 -3.82 6.98
C VAL A 30 8.66 -4.13 6.56
N ARG A 31 7.80 -4.44 7.53
CA ARG A 31 6.37 -4.68 7.30
C ARG A 31 5.52 -3.97 8.34
N ALA A 32 4.33 -3.56 7.94
CA ALA A 32 3.30 -3.06 8.83
C ALA A 32 1.92 -3.46 8.31
N MET A 33 0.90 -3.37 9.16
CA MET A 33 -0.49 -3.53 8.75
C MET A 33 -1.20 -2.18 8.80
N SER A 34 -2.16 -1.96 7.91
CA SER A 34 -3.04 -0.80 8.01
C SER A 34 -4.05 -0.94 9.18
N ASP A 35 -4.29 0.16 9.87
CA ASP A 35 -5.23 0.26 11.00
C ASP A 35 -6.70 0.33 10.53
N GLY A 36 -7.65 0.38 11.47
CA GLY A 36 -9.09 0.52 11.21
C GLY A 36 -9.51 1.73 10.34
N LYS A 37 -8.61 2.70 10.14
CA LYS A 37 -8.80 3.86 9.27
C LYS A 37 -8.03 3.76 7.94
N GLY A 38 -7.53 2.57 7.59
CA GLY A 38 -6.68 2.34 6.41
C GLY A 38 -5.28 2.94 6.51
N TYR A 39 -4.96 3.61 7.63
CA TYR A 39 -3.68 4.27 7.83
C TYR A 39 -2.58 3.27 8.15
N PHE A 40 -1.38 3.47 7.63
CA PHE A 40 -0.20 2.68 7.98
C PHE A 40 1.01 3.57 8.22
N ARG A 41 1.98 3.07 9.00
CA ARG A 41 3.29 3.72 9.17
C ARG A 41 4.41 2.70 9.26
N LEU A 42 5.50 2.96 8.55
CA LEU A 42 6.74 2.18 8.57
C LEU A 42 7.92 3.10 8.80
N ARG A 43 8.65 2.85 9.88
CA ARG A 43 9.94 3.51 10.13
C ARG A 43 11.03 2.78 9.37
N LEU A 44 11.79 3.54 8.59
CA LEU A 44 12.89 3.04 7.78
C LEU A 44 14.23 3.40 8.43
N MET A 45 15.19 2.47 8.31
CA MET A 45 16.55 2.62 8.83
C MET A 45 17.38 3.55 7.94
N ASP A 46 17.32 3.34 6.61
CA ASP A 46 18.19 4.00 5.64
C ASP A 46 17.43 4.73 4.53
N ALA A 47 18.04 5.83 4.07
CA ALA A 47 17.46 6.70 3.06
C ALA A 47 17.81 6.14 1.69
N GLY A 48 16.93 6.33 0.72
CA GLY A 48 17.16 5.82 -0.62
C GLY A 48 15.89 5.28 -1.26
N PRO A 49 16.04 4.55 -2.37
CA PRO A 49 14.91 3.97 -3.06
C PRO A 49 14.36 2.77 -2.29
N TRP A 50 13.07 2.81 -1.99
CA TRP A 50 12.33 1.72 -1.38
C TRP A 50 11.29 1.18 -2.37
N GLN A 51 11.14 -0.13 -2.40
CA GLN A 51 10.01 -0.79 -3.05
C GLN A 51 8.95 -1.05 -1.99
N VAL A 52 7.76 -0.50 -2.19
CA VAL A 52 6.60 -0.67 -1.32
C VAL A 52 5.62 -1.60 -2.02
N ASN A 53 5.18 -2.64 -1.34
CA ASN A 53 4.17 -3.58 -1.81
C ASN A 53 3.06 -3.64 -0.78
N VAL A 54 1.81 -3.61 -1.25
CA VAL A 54 0.62 -3.70 -0.42
C VAL A 54 -0.17 -4.90 -0.88
N HIS A 55 -0.45 -5.80 0.05
CA HIS A 55 -1.17 -7.04 -0.19
C HIS A 55 -2.28 -7.23 0.84
N ARG A 56 -3.46 -7.59 0.34
CA ARG A 56 -4.60 -7.97 1.17
C ARG A 56 -5.57 -8.81 0.36
N ALA A 57 -5.66 -10.12 0.56
CA ALA A 57 -6.70 -10.91 -0.08
C ALA A 57 -8.10 -10.43 0.38
N PRO A 58 -9.13 -10.39 -0.49
CA PRO A 58 -9.16 -10.77 -1.91
C PRO A 58 -8.85 -9.61 -2.89
N TYR A 59 -8.03 -8.64 -2.50
CA TYR A 59 -7.62 -7.51 -3.34
C TYR A 59 -6.38 -7.83 -4.15
N ARG A 60 -6.31 -7.26 -5.35
CA ARG A 60 -5.12 -7.24 -6.18
C ARG A 60 -3.99 -6.57 -5.42
N GLU A 61 -2.82 -7.19 -5.43
CA GLU A 61 -1.62 -6.58 -4.88
C GLU A 61 -1.18 -5.36 -5.69
N GLU A 62 -0.77 -4.30 -4.99
CA GLU A 62 -0.25 -3.08 -5.58
C GLU A 62 1.19 -2.88 -5.14
N SER A 63 2.05 -2.37 -6.02
CA SER A 63 3.43 -2.09 -5.64
C SER A 63 4.02 -0.88 -6.35
N ILE A 64 4.78 -0.09 -5.60
CA ILE A 64 5.48 1.10 -6.07
C ILE A 64 6.97 0.88 -5.84
N GLY A 65 7.71 0.75 -6.93
CA GLY A 65 9.17 0.68 -6.90
C GLY A 65 9.83 2.05 -6.90
N GLY A 66 11.05 2.14 -6.36
CA GLY A 66 11.89 3.33 -6.52
C GLY A 66 11.46 4.56 -5.72
N VAL A 67 10.68 4.38 -4.64
CA VAL A 67 10.25 5.49 -3.77
C VAL A 67 11.46 6.06 -3.03
N LEU A 68 11.93 7.24 -3.43
CA LEU A 68 13.07 7.88 -2.78
C LEU A 68 12.64 8.49 -1.44
N VAL A 69 12.97 7.82 -0.34
CA VAL A 69 12.68 8.32 1.01
C VAL A 69 13.91 9.00 1.59
N ARG A 70 13.80 10.30 1.89
CA ARG A 70 14.86 11.09 2.55
C ARG A 70 14.50 11.54 3.96
N ASP A 71 13.23 11.84 4.22
CA ASP A 71 12.71 12.19 5.55
C ASP A 71 11.40 11.44 5.81
N LYS A 72 10.28 12.01 5.35
CA LYS A 72 8.94 11.44 5.41
C LYS A 72 8.31 11.44 4.02
N VAL A 73 7.65 10.34 3.66
CA VAL A 73 6.87 10.18 2.44
C VAL A 73 5.47 9.71 2.82
N PHE A 74 4.46 10.31 2.21
CA PHE A 74 3.07 9.88 2.31
C PHE A 74 2.65 9.19 1.01
N LEU A 75 2.12 7.97 1.09
CA LEU A 75 1.63 7.19 -0.05
C LEU A 75 0.14 6.89 0.10
N THR A 76 -0.56 6.84 -1.02
CA THR A 76 -1.94 6.38 -1.08
C THR A 76 -2.00 5.16 -1.96
N PHE A 77 -2.69 4.12 -1.50
CA PHE A 77 -2.91 2.89 -2.25
C PHE A 77 -4.40 2.67 -2.41
N ASP A 78 -4.87 2.65 -3.65
CA ASP A 78 -6.19 2.20 -4.03
C ASP A 78 -6.13 0.72 -4.42
N LEU A 79 -6.72 -0.12 -3.57
CA LEU A 79 -6.78 -1.56 -3.84
C LEU A 79 -8.11 -1.89 -4.51
N GLN A 80 -8.00 -2.65 -5.60
CA GLN A 80 -9.13 -3.20 -6.31
C GLN A 80 -9.34 -4.67 -5.91
N MET A 81 -10.58 -5.04 -5.57
CA MET A 81 -10.92 -6.45 -5.32
C MET A 81 -10.73 -7.27 -6.59
N GLU A 82 -10.01 -8.39 -6.50
CA GLU A 82 -9.83 -9.33 -7.61
C GLU A 82 -11.18 -10.00 -7.94
N GLY A 83 -11.55 -10.02 -9.23
CA GLY A 83 -12.81 -10.62 -9.69
C GLY A 83 -14.03 -9.71 -9.74
N LEU A 84 -13.91 -8.42 -9.41
CA LEU A 84 -14.92 -7.39 -9.75
C LEU A 84 -14.61 -6.76 -11.12
N GLU A 85 -14.31 -7.60 -12.11
CA GLU A 85 -14.23 -7.15 -13.48
C GLU A 85 -15.64 -6.71 -13.89
N ASP A 86 -15.84 -5.40 -14.11
CA ASP A 86 -17.02 -4.88 -14.78
C ASP A 86 -17.03 -5.50 -16.18
N GLY A 87 -17.64 -6.68 -16.30
CA GLY A 87 -17.87 -7.30 -17.60
C GLY A 87 -18.64 -6.28 -18.43
N PRO A 88 -18.26 -6.00 -19.69
CA PRO A 88 -18.99 -5.05 -20.49
C PRO A 88 -20.45 -5.48 -20.53
N VAL A 89 -21.34 -4.68 -19.95
CA VAL A 89 -22.78 -4.79 -20.18
C VAL A 89 -23.00 -4.50 -21.65
N THR A 90 -22.89 -5.53 -22.47
CA THR A 90 -23.37 -5.50 -23.85
C THR A 90 -24.89 -5.59 -23.75
N ALA A 91 -25.54 -4.44 -23.92
CA ALA A 91 -26.98 -4.31 -24.05
C ALA A 91 -27.48 -4.88 -25.39
#